data_AF-A0A2I0DZX6-F1
#
_entry.id   AF-A0A2I0DZX6-F1
#
_cell.length_a   1.000
_cell.length_b   1.000
_cell.length_c   1.000
_cell.angle_alpha   90.00
_cell.angle_beta   90.00
_cell.angle_gamma   90.00
#
_symmetry.space_group_name_H-M   'P 1'
#
loop_
_entity.id
_entity.type
_entity.pdbx_description
1 polymer ?
#
loop_
_entity_poly.entity_id
_entity_poly.type
_entity_poly.pdbx_seq_one_letter_code
_entity_poly.pdbx_strand_id
1 'polypeptide(L)' 'MIIPAIDLIEGQVVRLYQGDYNQQTTFDLSPLAQLQSYQEQGANLLHIVDLTGAKNPRKRQT' A
#
# COMPACT_ATOMS: atom_id res chain seq x y z
N MET A 1 -1.36 -14.31 14.19
CA MET A 1 -0.36 -13.53 13.43
C MET A 1 -1.10 -12.44 12.69
N ILE A 2 -0.70 -11.19 12.83
CA ILE A 2 -1.28 -10.03 12.12
C ILE A 2 -0.22 -9.53 11.13
N ILE A 3 -0.62 -9.27 9.89
CA ILE A 3 0.25 -8.73 8.85
C ILE A 3 -0.39 -7.44 8.35
N PRO A 4 0.07 -6.26 8.82
CA PRO A 4 -0.40 -4.98 8.30
C PRO A 4 -0.11 -4.87 6.81
N ALA A 5 -1.06 -4.29 6.06
CA ALA A 5 -0.96 -4.14 4.62
C ALA A 5 -1.04 -2.67 4.21
N ILE A 6 -0.28 -2.30 3.18
CA ILE A 6 -0.47 -1.05 2.44
C ILE A 6 -0.55 -1.37 0.95
N ASP A 7 -1.45 -0.67 0.26
CA ASP A 7 -1.57 -0.73 -1.19
C ASP A 7 -1.10 0.61 -1.77
N LEU A 8 -0.29 0.57 -2.83
CA LEU A 8 0.32 1.75 -3.44
C LEU A 8 -0.12 1.94 -4.88
N ILE A 9 -0.59 3.14 -5.21
CA ILE A 9 -0.74 3.62 -6.59
C ILE A 9 0.06 4.91 -6.74
N GLU A 10 1.06 4.90 -7.62
CA GLU A 10 1.88 6.08 -7.96
C GLU A 10 2.47 6.77 -6.71
N GLY A 11 2.96 5.98 -5.76
CA GLY A 11 3.58 6.41 -4.51
C GLY A 11 2.60 6.76 -3.40
N GLN A 12 1.30 6.80 -3.67
CA GLN A 12 0.25 7.16 -2.71
C GLN A 12 -0.32 5.91 -2.04
N VAL A 13 -0.60 6.00 -0.74
CA VAL A 13 -1.32 4.95 -0.02
C VAL A 13 -2.80 5.03 -0.39
N VAL A 14 -3.33 3.91 -0.85
CA VAL A 14 -4.72 3.82 -1.31
C VAL A 14 -5.41 2.58 -0.75
N ARG A 15 -6.73 2.55 -0.88
CA ARG A 15 -7.55 1.35 -0.75
C ARG A 15 -8.54 1.28 -1.89
N LEU A 16 -8.59 0.16 -2.58
CA LEU A 16 -9.59 -0.11 -3.62
C LEU A 16 -10.79 -0.84 -3.02
N TYR A 17 -12.00 -0.38 -3.31
CA TYR A 17 -13.20 -1.14 -2.99
C TYR A 17 -13.28 -2.37 -3.91
N GLN A 18 -13.20 -3.57 -3.33
CA GLN A 18 -13.23 -4.84 -4.07
C GLN A 18 -12.21 -4.93 -5.23
N GLY A 19 -11.10 -4.19 -5.16
CA GLY A 19 -10.09 -4.17 -6.22
C GLY A 19 -10.43 -3.27 -7.42
N ASP A 20 -11.52 -2.51 -7.38
CA ASP A 20 -11.88 -1.57 -8.44
C ASP A 20 -11.06 -0.27 -8.35
N TYR A 21 -10.21 -0.05 -9.34
CA TYR A 21 -9.38 1.14 -9.48
C TYR A 21 -10.19 2.44 -9.62
N ASN A 22 -11.45 2.37 -10.03
CA ASN A 22 -12.32 3.55 -10.12
C ASN A 22 -12.96 3.91 -8.78
N GLN A 23 -12.91 2.99 -7.80
CA GLN A 23 -13.45 3.17 -6.45
C GLN A 23 -12.30 3.15 -5.44
N GLN A 24 -11.38 4.12 -5.58
CA GLN A 24 -10.25 4.28 -4.69
C GLN A 24 -10.53 5.29 -3.58
N THR A 25 -9.99 5.00 -2.40
CA THR A 25 -9.80 5.97 -1.32
C THR A 25 -8.31 6.24 -1.20
N THR A 26 -7.89 7.50 -1.32
CA THR A 26 -6.50 7.92 -1.13
C THR A 26 -6.32 8.43 0.30
N PHE A 27 -5.23 8.03 0.94
CA PHE A 27 -4.86 8.51 2.27
C PHE A 27 -3.69 9.49 2.15
N ASP A 28 -3.85 10.66 2.76
CA ASP A 28 -2.78 11.66 2.83
C ASP A 28 -1.82 11.30 3.97
N LEU A 29 -1.01 10.27 3.74
CA LEU A 29 -0.01 9.80 4.68
C LEU A 29 1.23 9.30 3.94
N SER A 30 2.39 9.50 4.57
CA SER A 30 3.65 8.97 4.06
C SER A 30 3.66 7.45 4.18
N PRO A 31 3.83 6.69 3.07
CA PRO A 31 3.94 5.24 3.13
C PRO A 31 5.03 4.79 4.11
N LEU A 32 6.18 5.47 4.10
CA LEU A 32 7.32 5.12 4.95
C LEU A 32 7.00 5.33 6.43
N ALA A 33 6.36 6.46 6.78
CA ALA A 33 5.97 6.73 8.15
C ALA A 33 4.95 5.71 8.66
N GLN A 34 4.02 5.27 7.81
CA GLN A 34 3.03 4.25 8.15
C GLN A 34 3.68 2.88 8.41
N LEU A 35 4.62 2.48 7.56
CA LEU A 35 5.36 1.23 7.73
C LEU A 35 6.21 1.24 9.00
N GLN A 36 6.89 2.37 9.28
CA GLN A 36 7.64 2.56 10.53
C GLN A 36 6.72 2.44 11.75
N SER A 37 5.55 3.07 11.72
CA SER A 37 4.57 2.97 12.81
C SER A 37 4.09 1.53 13.03
N TYR A 38 3.88 0.75 11.96
CA TYR A 38 3.54 -0.67 12.11
C TYR A 38 4.68 -1.47 12.74
N GLN A 39 5.93 -1.21 12.34
CA GLN A 39 7.10 -1.84 12.96
C GLN A 39 7.22 -1.48 14.45
N GLU A 40 7.03 -0.21 14.82
CA GLU A 40 7.03 0.26 16.21
C GLU A 40 5.92 -0.38 17.06
N GLN A 41 4.78 -0.69 16.45
CA GLN A 41 3.68 -1.42 17.09
C GLN A 41 3.92 -2.94 17.19
N GLY A 42 5.09 -3.43 16.75
CA GLY A 42 5.50 -4.84 16.88
C GLY A 42 5.21 -5.71 15.66
N ALA A 43 4.90 -5.11 14.50
CA ALA A 43 4.78 -5.88 13.27
C ALA A 43 6.15 -6.38 12.79
N ASN A 44 6.33 -7.70 12.78
CA ASN A 44 7.55 -8.33 12.26
C ASN A 44 7.50 -8.60 10.76
N LEU A 45 6.31 -8.49 10.16
CA LEU A 45 6.07 -8.72 8.73
C LEU A 45 5.06 -7.69 8.23
N LEU A 46 5.34 -7.12 7.06
CA LEU A 46 4.52 -6.13 6.39
C LEU A 46 4.17 -6.64 4.99
N HIS A 47 2.92 -6.41 4.57
CA HIS A 47 2.45 -6.71 3.23
C HIS A 47 2.34 -5.43 2.42
N ILE A 48 3.03 -5.35 1.29
CA ILE A 48 3.04 -4.15 0.44
C ILE A 48 2.63 -4.59 -0.96
N VAL A 49 1.62 -3.92 -1.52
CA VAL A 49 1.12 -4.20 -2.87
C VAL A 49 1.36 -3.00 -3.77
N ASP A 50 2.16 -3.20 -4.82
CA ASP A 50 2.27 -2.23 -5.91
C ASP A 50 1.12 -2.43 -6.91
N LEU A 51 0.05 -1.65 -6.74
CA LEU A 51 -1.12 -1.71 -7.61
C LEU A 51 -0.88 -1.05 -8.98
N THR A 52 0.06 -0.10 -9.09
CA THR A 52 0.45 0.48 -10.39
C THR A 52 1.15 -0.58 -11.24
N GLY A 53 2.11 -1.30 -10.67
CA GLY A 53 2.79 -2.42 -11.31
C GLY A 53 1.87 -3.60 -11.56
N ALA A 54 0.93 -3.91 -10.64
CA ALA A 54 -0.07 -4.95 -10.85
C ALA A 54 -0.99 -4.65 -12.05
N LYS A 55 -1.36 -3.37 -12.25
CA LYS A 55 -2.16 -2.93 -13.42
C LYS A 55 -1.34 -2.86 -14.70
N ASN A 56 -0.09 -2.40 -14.61
CA ASN A 56 0.83 -2.33 -15.74
C ASN A 56 2.25 -2.71 -15.29
N PRO A 57 2.74 -3.91 -15.63
CA PRO A 57 4.05 -4.39 -15.17
C PRO A 57 5.23 -3.48 -15.55
N ARG A 58 5.09 -2.66 -16.60
CA ARG A 58 6.12 -1.69 -17.02
C ARG A 58 6.18 -0.43 -16.16
N LYS A 59 5.17 -0.20 -15.31
CA LYS A 59 5.10 0.92 -14.36
C LYS A 59 5.31 0.45 -12.91
N ARG A 60 6.05 -0.65 -12.71
CA ARG A 60 6.38 -1.13 -11.38
C ARG A 60 7.05 -0.01 -10.57
N GLN A 61 6.58 0.18 -9.35
CA GLN A 61 7.13 1.12 -8.40
C GLN A 61 8.35 0.46 -7.73
N THR A 62 9.49 1.17 -7.71
CA THR A 62 10.77 0.71 -7.16
C THR A 62 11.25 1.62 -6.06
#